data_AF-A0A821V0U2-F1
#
_entry.id   AF-A0A821V0U2-F1
#
_cell.length_a   1.000
_cell.length_b   1.000
_cell.length_c   1.000
_cell.angle_alpha   90.00
_cell.angle_beta   90.00
_cell.angle_gamma   90.00
#
_symmetry.space_group_name_H-M   'P 1'
#
loop_
_entity.id
_entity.type
_entity.pdbx_description
1 polymer ?
#
loop_
_entity_poly.entity_id
_entity_poly.type
_entity_poly.pdbx_seq_one_letter_code
_entity_poly.pdbx_strand_id
1 'polypeptide(L)'
;MIRRLQLILFVLCVFLNQYLVQATVYPCNKAAPCGCSKNSVSINARIVGGEVAPSHSWGWAVSLQKRPSRHFCGGSILSPKYVLTAAHCVDDIYLSIDQLTVVVGRDNLLDNIGQRIVVSKIYVHPQWIPNTFKNDIAILELSQAIFFGDNNIAKLCLPSSYGMGATDFPLMKSKLVGIGWGTTMANGFISDKLRQVTVEAVGNQESKCSNSITNKTTQFCAAVNGGGKDTCQGDSGGPLMYYSDIYEQWMLAGITSFGKGCGLSIHAGVYTRVNMYIDWIQSIVGNDGIVMAGENTATFSTMPNGLTTSSESTMSSISTMFCITTLVFLLIMRSF
;
A
#
# COMPACT_ATOMS: atom_id res chain seq x y z
N MET A 1 51.26 16.57 3.04
CA MET A 1 50.43 16.12 1.88
C MET A 1 49.43 15.04 2.27
N ILE A 2 49.85 13.97 2.96
CA ILE A 2 49.02 12.81 3.34
C ILE A 2 47.76 13.16 4.16
N ARG A 3 47.86 14.05 5.16
CA ARG A 3 46.70 14.46 5.98
C ARG A 3 45.62 15.23 5.19
N ARG A 4 46.01 16.00 4.16
CA ARG A 4 45.04 16.70 3.28
C ARG A 4 44.34 15.73 2.34
N LEU A 5 45.06 14.73 1.83
CA LEU A 5 44.49 13.68 0.99
C LEU A 5 43.51 12.79 1.79
N GLN A 6 43.84 12.46 3.04
CA GLN A 6 42.95 11.71 3.96
C GLN A 6 41.66 12.49 4.28
N LEU A 7 41.76 13.80 4.51
CA LEU A 7 40.59 14.65 4.75
C LEU A 7 39.70 14.75 3.50
N ILE A 8 40.30 14.88 2.32
CA ILE A 8 39.56 14.90 1.04
C ILE A 8 38.87 13.57 0.77
N LEU A 9 39.54 12.43 1.01
CA LEU A 9 38.93 11.10 0.89
C LEU A 9 37.83 10.86 1.92
N PHE A 10 38.00 11.31 3.16
CA PHE A 10 36.98 11.20 4.19
C PHE A 10 35.76 12.05 3.85
N VAL A 11 35.97 13.28 3.40
CA VAL A 11 34.92 14.20 2.95
C VAL A 11 34.22 13.64 1.70
N LEU A 12 34.95 13.13 0.70
CA LEU A 12 34.38 12.45 -0.46
C LEU A 12 33.61 11.19 -0.07
N CYS A 13 34.09 10.40 0.89
CA CYS A 13 33.40 9.20 1.37
C CYS A 13 32.11 9.58 2.09
N VAL A 14 32.14 10.60 2.96
CA VAL A 14 30.95 11.14 3.63
C VAL A 14 29.97 11.73 2.62
N PHE A 15 30.43 12.49 1.61
CA PHE A 15 29.59 13.01 0.54
C PHE A 15 29.02 11.88 -0.32
N LEU A 16 29.81 10.89 -0.74
CA LEU A 16 29.35 9.73 -1.52
C LEU A 16 28.33 8.88 -0.73
N ASN A 17 28.51 8.73 0.58
CA ASN A 17 27.56 8.01 1.45
C ASN A 17 26.25 8.79 1.67
N GLN A 18 26.28 10.13 1.57
CA GLN A 18 25.06 10.97 1.56
C GLN A 18 24.26 10.87 0.25
N TYR A 19 24.88 10.39 -0.85
CA TYR A 19 24.20 10.17 -2.14
C TYR A 19 23.68 8.74 -2.33
N LEU A 20 24.08 7.78 -1.49
CA LEU A 20 23.55 6.42 -1.50
C LEU A 20 22.26 6.36 -0.67
N VAL A 21 21.22 7.02 -1.15
CA VAL A 21 19.86 6.76 -0.67
C VAL A 21 19.44 5.40 -1.23
N GLN A 22 19.72 4.32 -0.47
CA GLN A 22 19.35 2.98 -0.88
C GLN A 22 17.82 2.82 -0.85
N ALA A 23 17.27 2.19 -1.89
CA ALA A 23 15.87 1.79 -1.92
C ALA A 23 15.58 0.85 -0.74
N THR A 24 14.45 1.07 -0.05
CA THR A 24 13.98 0.11 0.94
C THR A 24 13.33 -1.05 0.20
N VAL A 25 13.82 -2.26 0.45
CA VAL A 25 13.26 -3.49 -0.11
C VAL A 25 12.34 -4.11 0.92
N TYR A 26 11.09 -4.32 0.54
CA TYR A 26 10.08 -5.01 1.33
C TYR A 26 10.01 -6.46 0.85
N PRO A 27 10.51 -7.43 1.65
CA PRO A 27 10.46 -8.84 1.27
C PRO A 27 9.02 -9.33 1.15
N CYS A 28 8.89 -10.53 0.60
CA CYS A 28 7.61 -11.09 0.23
C CYS A 28 7.61 -12.55 0.62
N ASN A 29 6.82 -12.91 1.63
CA ASN A 29 6.62 -14.30 1.98
C ASN A 29 5.70 -14.96 0.94
N LYS A 30 6.28 -15.66 -0.04
CA LYS A 30 5.51 -16.30 -1.13
C LYS A 30 4.57 -17.42 -0.66
N ALA A 31 4.74 -17.93 0.56
CA ALA A 31 3.81 -18.87 1.16
C ALA A 31 2.60 -18.17 1.80
N ALA A 32 2.62 -16.83 1.91
CA ALA A 32 1.52 -16.07 2.45
C ALA A 32 0.30 -16.10 1.50
N PRO A 33 -0.91 -16.30 2.03
CA PRO A 33 -2.14 -16.28 1.24
C PRO A 33 -2.54 -14.88 0.72
N CYS A 34 -1.92 -13.81 1.21
CA CYS A 34 -2.17 -12.42 0.83
C CYS A 34 -0.93 -11.54 1.08
N GLY A 35 -0.99 -10.28 0.64
CA GLY A 35 -0.01 -9.25 0.99
C GLY A 35 1.36 -9.46 0.37
N CYS A 36 1.48 -10.38 -0.57
CA CYS A 36 2.70 -10.70 -1.29
C CYS A 36 2.43 -10.85 -2.80
N SER A 37 3.17 -10.09 -3.62
CA SER A 37 3.19 -10.21 -5.09
C SER A 37 4.40 -11.06 -5.56
N LYS A 38 4.64 -11.22 -6.87
CA LYS A 38 5.75 -12.03 -7.40
C LYS A 38 7.14 -11.62 -6.86
N ASN A 39 7.35 -10.32 -6.74
CA ASN A 39 8.63 -9.68 -6.48
C ASN A 39 8.56 -8.87 -5.20
N SER A 40 9.67 -8.84 -4.46
CA SER A 40 9.88 -7.86 -3.38
C SER A 40 9.68 -6.45 -3.93
N VAL A 41 9.03 -5.61 -3.15
CA VAL A 41 8.76 -4.22 -3.55
C VAL A 41 9.93 -3.36 -3.14
N SER A 42 10.49 -2.63 -4.09
CA SER A 42 11.51 -1.61 -3.81
C SER A 42 10.86 -0.23 -3.84
N ILE A 43 11.06 0.55 -2.78
CA ILE A 43 10.60 1.93 -2.70
C ILE A 43 11.81 2.83 -2.46
N ASN A 44 12.01 3.81 -3.35
CA ASN A 44 13.12 4.74 -3.20
C ASN A 44 12.85 5.69 -2.02
N ALA A 45 13.83 5.87 -1.16
CA ALA A 45 13.69 6.66 0.08
C ALA A 45 13.60 8.18 -0.14
N ARG A 46 13.37 8.65 -1.38
CA ARG A 46 13.39 10.08 -1.71
C ARG A 46 12.45 10.40 -2.86
N ILE A 47 11.14 10.53 -2.68
CA ILE A 47 10.34 11.10 -3.76
C ILE A 47 9.14 11.94 -3.27
N VAL A 48 9.31 13.25 -3.38
CA VAL A 48 8.21 14.21 -3.51
C VAL A 48 7.52 13.97 -4.87
N GLY A 49 6.33 13.37 -4.88
CA GLY A 49 5.49 13.18 -6.09
C GLY A 49 5.26 11.76 -6.57
N GLY A 50 5.66 10.77 -5.79
CA GLY A 50 5.54 9.36 -6.13
C GLY A 50 6.41 8.94 -7.32
N GLU A 51 6.66 7.66 -7.43
CA GLU A 51 7.44 7.06 -8.51
C GLU A 51 6.58 6.10 -9.32
N VAL A 52 7.02 5.76 -10.53
CA VAL A 52 6.42 4.65 -11.27
C VAL A 52 6.68 3.39 -10.47
N ALA A 53 5.63 2.65 -10.15
CA ALA A 53 5.76 1.40 -9.42
C ALA A 53 6.57 0.40 -10.26
N PRO A 54 7.47 -0.40 -9.64
CA PRO A 54 8.10 -1.49 -10.35
C PRO A 54 7.05 -2.41 -10.97
N SER A 55 7.31 -2.90 -12.18
CA SER A 55 6.33 -3.70 -12.92
C SER A 55 5.88 -4.92 -12.08
N HIS A 56 4.56 -5.11 -12.02
CA HIS A 56 3.89 -6.19 -11.29
C HIS A 56 4.22 -6.28 -9.78
N SER A 57 4.67 -5.20 -9.16
CA SER A 57 4.96 -5.13 -7.71
C SER A 57 3.70 -5.16 -6.84
N TRP A 58 2.57 -4.64 -7.35
CA TRP A 58 1.32 -4.50 -6.61
C TRP A 58 0.20 -5.36 -7.21
N GLY A 59 0.25 -6.67 -6.98
CA GLY A 59 -0.67 -7.62 -7.62
C GLY A 59 -2.15 -7.48 -7.23
N TRP A 60 -2.45 -6.72 -6.19
CA TRP A 60 -3.82 -6.41 -5.75
C TRP A 60 -4.36 -5.10 -6.31
N ALA A 61 -3.60 -4.35 -7.11
CA ALA A 61 -4.07 -3.11 -7.72
C ALA A 61 -5.25 -3.39 -8.66
N VAL A 62 -6.34 -2.65 -8.46
CA VAL A 62 -7.53 -2.71 -9.32
C VAL A 62 -7.73 -1.39 -10.03
N SER A 63 -8.01 -1.44 -11.33
CA SER A 63 -8.52 -0.32 -12.11
C SER A 63 -10.02 -0.50 -12.33
N LEU A 64 -10.83 0.37 -11.72
CA LEU A 64 -12.25 0.49 -12.04
C LEU A 64 -12.42 1.31 -13.30
N GLN A 65 -13.13 0.75 -14.26
CA GLN A 65 -13.34 1.35 -15.57
C GLN A 65 -14.82 1.48 -15.87
N LYS A 66 -15.20 2.62 -16.44
CA LYS A 66 -16.53 2.88 -17.00
C LYS A 66 -16.43 2.84 -18.52
N ARG A 67 -17.50 2.42 -19.23
CA ARG A 67 -17.54 2.51 -20.71
C ARG A 67 -17.13 3.93 -21.18
N PRO A 68 -16.22 4.07 -22.16
CA PRO A 68 -15.67 3.04 -23.05
C PRO A 68 -14.32 2.43 -22.57
N SER A 69 -14.25 1.90 -21.35
CA SER A 69 -13.02 1.35 -20.72
C SER A 69 -12.06 2.41 -20.19
N ARG A 70 -12.60 3.53 -19.69
CA ARG A 70 -11.82 4.60 -19.07
C ARG A 70 -11.71 4.37 -17.57
N HIS A 71 -10.49 4.34 -17.07
CA HIS A 71 -10.21 4.34 -15.64
C HIS A 71 -10.78 5.58 -14.95
N PHE A 72 -11.37 5.40 -13.77
CA PHE A 72 -11.90 6.51 -12.98
C PHE A 72 -11.67 6.36 -11.46
N CYS A 73 -11.53 5.14 -10.97
CA CYS A 73 -11.20 4.84 -9.57
C CYS A 73 -10.31 3.60 -9.47
N GLY A 74 -9.60 3.50 -8.35
CA GLY A 74 -8.88 2.31 -7.92
C GLY A 74 -9.72 1.35 -7.07
N GLY A 75 -9.06 0.28 -6.63
CA GLY A 75 -9.58 -0.69 -5.68
C GLY A 75 -8.48 -1.66 -5.24
N SER A 76 -8.84 -2.59 -4.37
CA SER A 76 -7.95 -3.67 -3.92
C SER A 76 -8.65 -5.04 -3.99
N ILE A 77 -7.90 -6.05 -4.40
CA ILE A 77 -8.37 -7.45 -4.42
C ILE A 77 -8.36 -7.99 -2.99
N LEU A 78 -9.53 -8.30 -2.43
CA LEU A 78 -9.64 -8.97 -1.13
C LEU A 78 -9.65 -10.50 -1.29
N SER A 79 -10.39 -10.97 -2.30
CA SER A 79 -10.62 -12.40 -2.53
C SER A 79 -10.84 -12.68 -4.02
N PRO A 80 -11.01 -13.95 -4.44
CA PRO A 80 -11.22 -14.25 -5.85
C PRO A 80 -12.46 -13.59 -6.45
N LYS A 81 -13.48 -13.26 -5.65
CA LYS A 81 -14.74 -12.68 -6.16
C LYS A 81 -15.04 -11.28 -5.65
N TYR A 82 -14.21 -10.74 -4.75
CA TYR A 82 -14.53 -9.49 -4.08
C TYR A 82 -13.38 -8.48 -4.17
N VAL A 83 -13.74 -7.27 -4.62
CA VAL A 83 -12.87 -6.09 -4.66
C VAL A 83 -13.39 -5.05 -3.69
N LEU A 84 -12.50 -4.41 -2.95
CA LEU A 84 -12.82 -3.27 -2.09
C LEU A 84 -12.52 -1.96 -2.81
N THR A 85 -13.38 -0.97 -2.64
CA THR A 85 -13.22 0.38 -3.18
C THR A 85 -13.96 1.40 -2.29
N ALA A 86 -13.99 2.66 -2.71
CA ALA A 86 -14.74 3.72 -2.04
C ALA A 86 -16.22 3.71 -2.48
N ALA A 87 -17.13 4.12 -1.59
CA ALA A 87 -18.55 4.22 -1.90
C ALA A 87 -18.79 5.30 -2.96
N HIS A 88 -18.12 6.46 -2.87
CA HIS A 88 -18.30 7.54 -3.84
C HIS A 88 -17.90 7.16 -5.28
N CYS A 89 -17.10 6.11 -5.47
CA CYS A 89 -16.75 5.60 -6.80
C CYS A 89 -17.92 4.90 -7.48
N VAL A 90 -18.89 4.37 -6.71
CA VAL A 90 -19.96 3.51 -7.23
C VAL A 90 -21.37 3.97 -6.87
N ASP A 91 -21.49 4.91 -5.93
CA ASP A 91 -22.72 5.65 -5.62
C ASP A 91 -22.90 6.84 -6.59
N ASP A 92 -22.86 6.57 -7.89
CA ASP A 92 -23.10 7.55 -8.96
C ASP A 92 -24.40 7.18 -9.70
N ILE A 93 -25.36 8.10 -9.69
CA ILE A 93 -26.67 7.94 -10.38
C ILE A 93 -26.53 7.67 -11.88
N TYR A 94 -25.38 8.01 -12.48
CA TYR A 94 -25.09 7.79 -13.89
C TYR A 94 -24.24 6.53 -14.14
N LEU A 95 -23.87 5.78 -13.12
CA LEU A 95 -23.13 4.52 -13.25
C LEU A 95 -24.12 3.36 -13.23
N SER A 96 -24.39 2.79 -14.41
CA SER A 96 -25.03 1.48 -14.48
C SER A 96 -23.98 0.39 -14.23
N ILE A 97 -24.36 -0.65 -13.49
CA ILE A 97 -23.50 -1.82 -13.19
C ILE A 97 -22.98 -2.47 -14.48
N ASP A 98 -23.77 -2.48 -15.56
CA ASP A 98 -23.40 -3.03 -16.88
C ASP A 98 -22.29 -2.24 -17.60
N GLN A 99 -21.97 -1.06 -17.08
CA GLN A 99 -20.89 -0.21 -17.57
C GLN A 99 -19.63 -0.29 -16.70
N LEU A 100 -19.71 -0.93 -15.53
CA LEU A 100 -18.61 -1.05 -14.58
C LEU A 100 -17.81 -2.32 -14.85
N THR A 101 -16.51 -2.15 -15.07
CA THR A 101 -15.56 -3.25 -15.26
C THR A 101 -14.40 -3.11 -14.29
N VAL A 102 -14.05 -4.21 -13.64
CA VAL A 102 -12.86 -4.38 -12.81
C VAL A 102 -11.74 -4.91 -13.69
N VAL A 103 -10.58 -4.26 -13.66
CA VAL A 103 -9.37 -4.71 -14.36
C VAL A 103 -8.25 -4.95 -13.36
N VAL A 104 -7.68 -6.17 -13.39
CA VAL A 104 -6.63 -6.64 -12.47
C VAL A 104 -5.42 -7.19 -13.22
N GLY A 105 -4.25 -7.21 -12.57
CA GLY A 105 -3.02 -7.75 -13.14
C GLY A 105 -2.36 -6.86 -14.20
N ARG A 106 -2.70 -5.57 -14.19
CA ARG A 106 -2.24 -4.55 -15.13
C ARG A 106 -1.45 -3.48 -14.39
N ASP A 107 -0.36 -3.01 -14.97
CA ASP A 107 0.42 -1.86 -14.48
C ASP A 107 0.40 -0.69 -15.48
N ASN A 108 0.10 -0.91 -16.77
CA ASN A 108 -0.08 0.15 -17.77
C ASN A 108 -1.50 0.14 -18.35
N LEU A 109 -2.27 1.22 -18.16
CA LEU A 109 -3.64 1.34 -18.65
C LEU A 109 -3.78 1.21 -20.17
N LEU A 110 -2.72 1.51 -20.93
CA LEU A 110 -2.69 1.41 -22.39
C LEU A 110 -2.43 0.00 -22.93
N ASP A 111 -2.03 -0.94 -22.08
CA ASP A 111 -1.80 -2.32 -22.51
C ASP A 111 -3.11 -3.13 -22.55
N ASN A 112 -3.02 -4.37 -23.05
CA ASN A 112 -4.10 -5.35 -23.03
C ASN A 112 -3.84 -6.50 -22.04
N ILE A 113 -2.97 -6.28 -21.05
CA ILE A 113 -2.60 -7.28 -20.05
C ILE A 113 -3.65 -7.30 -18.93
N GLY A 114 -3.80 -8.46 -18.29
CA GLY A 114 -4.65 -8.65 -17.12
C GLY A 114 -6.04 -9.17 -17.45
N GLN A 115 -6.87 -9.28 -16.41
CA GLN A 115 -8.24 -9.78 -16.51
C GLN A 115 -9.23 -8.63 -16.44
N ARG A 116 -10.20 -8.62 -17.36
CA ARG A 116 -11.35 -7.70 -17.36
C ARG A 116 -12.58 -8.47 -16.91
N ILE A 117 -13.16 -8.07 -15.79
CA ILE A 117 -14.27 -8.79 -15.18
C ILE A 117 -15.40 -7.79 -14.89
N VAL A 118 -16.62 -8.13 -15.30
CA VAL A 118 -17.79 -7.30 -15.01
C VAL A 118 -18.24 -7.50 -13.56
N VAL A 119 -18.82 -6.45 -12.99
CA VAL A 119 -19.36 -6.47 -11.63
C VAL A 119 -20.77 -7.07 -11.67
N SER A 120 -21.06 -8.05 -10.81
CA SER A 120 -22.39 -8.66 -10.68
C SER A 120 -23.23 -7.99 -9.60
N LYS A 121 -22.59 -7.49 -8.53
CA LYS A 121 -23.28 -6.82 -7.43
C LYS A 121 -22.39 -5.79 -6.74
N ILE A 122 -22.99 -4.71 -6.27
CA ILE A 122 -22.33 -3.62 -5.55
C ILE A 122 -22.94 -3.56 -4.14
N TYR A 123 -22.08 -3.57 -3.13
CA TYR A 123 -22.45 -3.42 -1.72
C TYR A 123 -21.87 -2.10 -1.21
N VAL A 124 -22.67 -1.04 -1.22
CA VAL A 124 -22.33 0.23 -0.59
C VAL A 124 -22.60 0.11 0.91
N HIS A 125 -21.71 0.64 1.75
CA HIS A 125 -21.93 0.63 3.20
C HIS A 125 -23.27 1.30 3.55
N PRO A 126 -24.15 0.67 4.35
CA PRO A 126 -25.52 1.16 4.57
C PRO A 126 -25.60 2.51 5.30
N GLN A 127 -24.50 2.92 5.94
CA GLN A 127 -24.37 4.21 6.60
C GLN A 127 -23.48 5.20 5.84
N TRP A 128 -23.23 4.98 4.55
CA TRP A 128 -22.55 5.93 3.67
C TRP A 128 -23.28 7.29 3.67
N ILE A 129 -22.54 8.39 3.84
CA ILE A 129 -23.07 9.75 3.81
C ILE A 129 -22.27 10.59 2.79
N PRO A 130 -22.79 10.80 1.57
CA PRO A 130 -22.08 11.52 0.51
C PRO A 130 -21.55 12.90 0.92
N ASN A 131 -22.35 13.67 1.66
CA ASN A 131 -22.00 15.05 2.03
C ASN A 131 -20.79 15.16 2.98
N THR A 132 -20.54 14.13 3.78
CA THR A 132 -19.46 14.13 4.79
C THR A 132 -18.35 13.14 4.48
N PHE A 133 -18.52 12.35 3.42
CA PHE A 133 -17.69 11.21 3.09
C PHE A 133 -17.54 10.22 4.28
N LYS A 134 -18.54 10.16 5.16
CA LYS A 134 -18.54 9.22 6.28
C LYS A 134 -18.92 7.84 5.76
N ASN A 135 -18.17 6.82 6.16
CA ASN A 135 -18.34 5.43 5.70
C ASN A 135 -18.15 5.26 4.19
N ASP A 136 -17.13 5.93 3.64
CA ASP A 136 -16.78 5.87 2.22
C ASP A 136 -16.11 4.53 1.86
N ILE A 137 -16.93 3.48 1.76
CA ILE A 137 -16.48 2.12 1.49
C ILE A 137 -17.57 1.33 0.75
N ALA A 138 -17.15 0.58 -0.26
CA ALA A 138 -18.00 -0.33 -1.01
C ALA A 138 -17.24 -1.60 -1.40
N ILE A 139 -17.99 -2.71 -1.53
CA ILE A 139 -17.49 -3.99 -2.02
C ILE A 139 -18.15 -4.29 -3.37
N LEU A 140 -17.34 -4.71 -4.33
CA LEU A 140 -17.79 -5.17 -5.64
C LEU A 140 -17.66 -6.69 -5.69
N GLU A 141 -18.78 -7.36 -5.94
CA GLU A 141 -18.80 -8.79 -6.27
C GLU A 141 -18.66 -8.95 -7.78
N LEU A 142 -17.75 -9.83 -8.16
CA LEU A 142 -17.42 -10.09 -9.55
C LEU A 142 -18.29 -11.21 -10.12
N SER A 143 -18.65 -11.11 -11.41
CA SER A 143 -19.43 -12.15 -12.09
C SER A 143 -18.71 -13.50 -12.19
N GLN A 144 -17.39 -13.48 -12.16
CA GLN A 144 -16.51 -14.64 -12.19
C GLN A 144 -15.32 -14.44 -11.25
N ALA A 145 -14.76 -15.56 -10.76
CA ALA A 145 -13.57 -15.49 -9.92
C ALA A 145 -12.35 -15.03 -10.73
N ILE A 146 -11.52 -14.19 -10.10
CA ILE A 146 -10.19 -13.82 -10.57
C ILE A 146 -9.33 -15.09 -10.61
N PHE A 147 -8.66 -15.29 -11.74
CA PHE A 147 -7.70 -16.37 -11.91
C PHE A 147 -6.32 -15.93 -11.37
N PHE A 148 -5.79 -16.64 -10.37
CA PHE A 148 -4.49 -16.34 -9.75
C PHE A 148 -3.33 -17.17 -10.34
N GLY A 149 -3.49 -17.74 -11.53
CA GLY A 149 -2.41 -18.52 -12.16
C GLY A 149 -1.26 -17.65 -12.70
N ASP A 150 -1.50 -16.36 -12.89
CA ASP A 150 -0.46 -15.40 -13.25
C ASP A 150 0.16 -14.77 -12.01
N ASN A 151 1.49 -14.69 -11.98
CA ASN A 151 2.23 -14.11 -10.86
C ASN A 151 1.99 -12.60 -10.66
N ASN A 152 1.23 -11.94 -11.53
CA ASN A 152 0.99 -10.50 -11.49
C ASN A 152 -0.26 -10.11 -10.69
N ILE A 153 -0.98 -11.10 -10.14
CA ILE A 153 -2.23 -10.91 -9.41
C ILE A 153 -2.10 -11.53 -8.03
N ALA A 154 -2.44 -10.78 -7.00
CA ALA A 154 -2.37 -11.20 -5.61
C ALA A 154 -3.50 -10.56 -4.80
N LYS A 155 -3.83 -11.16 -3.64
CA LYS A 155 -4.77 -10.57 -2.68
C LYS A 155 -4.01 -9.62 -1.75
N LEU A 156 -4.64 -8.55 -1.31
CA LEU A 156 -4.13 -7.70 -0.23
C LEU A 156 -4.66 -8.21 1.12
N CYS A 157 -3.82 -8.24 2.15
CA CYS A 157 -4.28 -8.62 3.48
C CYS A 157 -5.13 -7.51 4.09
N LEU A 158 -6.19 -7.88 4.79
CA LEU A 158 -6.80 -6.97 5.77
C LEU A 158 -5.89 -6.86 7.01
N PRO A 159 -5.97 -5.74 7.77
CA PRO A 159 -5.29 -5.60 9.04
C PRO A 159 -5.56 -6.80 9.95
N SER A 160 -4.60 -7.18 10.79
CA SER A 160 -4.83 -8.22 11.78
C SER A 160 -5.91 -7.79 12.79
N SER A 161 -6.43 -8.76 13.54
CA SER A 161 -7.36 -8.49 14.64
C SER A 161 -6.81 -7.49 15.66
N TYR A 162 -5.48 -7.42 15.77
CA TYR A 162 -4.77 -6.44 16.58
C TYR A 162 -4.94 -5.03 16.00
N GLY A 163 -5.79 -4.23 16.65
CA GLY A 163 -6.15 -2.88 16.21
C GLY A 163 -7.52 -2.76 15.55
N MET A 164 -8.30 -3.85 15.43
CA MET A 164 -9.71 -3.74 15.03
C MET A 164 -10.47 -2.83 16.01
N GLY A 165 -11.26 -1.91 15.47
CA GLY A 165 -12.00 -0.92 16.27
C GLY A 165 -11.15 0.19 16.90
N ALA A 166 -9.82 0.16 16.73
CA ALA A 166 -8.93 1.19 17.25
C ALA A 166 -9.03 2.47 16.41
N THR A 167 -9.43 3.57 17.04
CA THR A 167 -9.65 4.86 16.35
C THR A 167 -8.37 5.66 16.08
N ASP A 168 -7.24 5.16 16.56
CA ASP A 168 -5.89 5.73 16.42
C ASP A 168 -5.02 4.95 15.41
N PHE A 169 -5.56 3.92 14.75
CA PHE A 169 -4.87 3.14 13.73
C PHE A 169 -5.09 3.68 12.30
N PRO A 170 -4.09 3.87 11.44
CA PRO A 170 -2.67 3.64 11.70
C PRO A 170 -2.10 4.69 12.65
N LEU A 171 -1.12 4.28 13.45
CA LEU A 171 -0.47 5.15 14.42
C LEU A 171 0.17 6.36 13.72
N MET A 172 0.17 7.51 14.39
CA MET A 172 0.78 8.73 13.86
C MET A 172 2.25 8.48 13.46
N LYS A 173 2.67 9.04 12.33
CA LYS A 173 3.99 8.85 11.69
C LYS A 173 4.28 7.44 11.17
N SER A 174 3.32 6.50 11.22
CA SER A 174 3.45 5.25 10.49
C SER A 174 3.66 5.54 9.00
N LYS A 175 4.66 4.89 8.40
CA LYS A 175 4.90 4.94 6.95
C LYS A 175 3.83 4.13 6.26
N LEU A 176 3.16 4.76 5.30
CA LEU A 176 2.12 4.15 4.49
C LEU A 176 2.46 4.31 3.02
N VAL A 177 1.98 3.38 2.19
CA VAL A 177 2.21 3.38 0.74
C VAL A 177 0.87 3.40 0.02
N GLY A 178 0.64 4.46 -0.75
CA GLY A 178 -0.50 4.57 -1.66
C GLY A 178 -0.08 4.16 -3.06
N ILE A 179 -1.00 3.53 -3.80
CA ILE A 179 -0.79 3.15 -5.19
C ILE A 179 -2.00 3.55 -6.05
N GLY A 180 -1.76 3.84 -7.31
CA GLY A 180 -2.83 4.14 -8.26
C GLY A 180 -2.34 4.76 -9.56
N TRP A 181 -3.31 5.11 -10.40
CA TRP A 181 -3.09 5.76 -11.70
C TRP A 181 -3.55 7.21 -11.69
N GLY A 182 -3.82 7.78 -10.52
CA GLY A 182 -4.31 9.13 -10.38
C GLY A 182 -3.39 10.18 -10.96
N THR A 183 -3.94 11.39 -11.11
CA THR A 183 -3.27 12.55 -11.66
C THR A 183 -2.05 12.89 -10.83
N THR A 184 -0.94 13.23 -11.45
CA THR A 184 0.29 13.59 -10.70
C THR A 184 0.31 15.06 -10.25
N MET A 185 -0.69 15.84 -10.65
CA MET A 185 -0.84 17.26 -10.38
C MET A 185 -2.33 17.63 -10.42
N ALA A 186 -2.73 18.70 -9.74
CA ALA A 186 -4.11 19.21 -9.81
C ALA A 186 -4.48 19.54 -11.27
N ASN A 187 -5.65 19.08 -11.73
CA ASN A 187 -6.12 19.20 -13.12
C ASN A 187 -5.19 18.58 -14.17
N GLY A 188 -4.25 17.71 -13.76
CA GLY A 188 -3.41 16.93 -14.66
C GLY A 188 -4.16 15.75 -15.30
N PHE A 189 -3.48 15.04 -16.20
CA PHE A 189 -3.97 13.76 -16.71
C PHE A 189 -3.62 12.63 -15.74
N ILE A 190 -4.45 11.59 -15.73
CA ILE A 190 -4.14 10.32 -15.06
C ILE A 190 -2.84 9.73 -15.66
N SER A 191 -2.10 8.99 -14.85
CA SER A 191 -0.90 8.28 -15.30
C SER A 191 -1.31 7.00 -16.02
N ASP A 192 -0.74 6.71 -17.18
CA ASP A 192 -0.93 5.40 -17.81
C ASP A 192 -0.28 4.28 -16.99
N LYS A 193 0.89 4.57 -16.41
CA LYS A 193 1.63 3.63 -15.56
C LYS A 193 1.20 3.73 -14.10
N LEU A 194 1.09 2.60 -13.43
CA LEU A 194 0.83 2.51 -12.00
C LEU A 194 1.94 3.24 -11.25
N ARG A 195 1.55 4.05 -10.27
CA ARG A 195 2.46 4.81 -9.42
C ARG A 195 2.35 4.36 -7.98
N GLN A 196 3.39 4.63 -7.21
CA GLN A 196 3.44 4.43 -5.77
C GLN A 196 3.97 5.68 -5.07
N VAL A 197 3.49 5.95 -3.86
CA VAL A 197 3.95 7.07 -3.03
C VAL A 197 3.98 6.67 -1.57
N THR A 198 5.05 7.05 -0.87
CA THR A 198 5.15 6.91 0.58
C THR A 198 4.66 8.18 1.26
N VAL A 199 3.73 8.02 2.20
CA VAL A 199 3.18 9.07 3.06
C VAL A 199 3.29 8.66 4.52
N GLU A 200 3.08 9.60 5.44
CA GLU A 200 3.03 9.34 6.87
C GLU A 200 1.62 9.59 7.41
N ALA A 201 1.15 8.72 8.30
CA ALA A 201 -0.09 8.93 9.04
C ALA A 201 -0.01 10.23 9.86
N VAL A 202 -1.06 11.03 9.76
CA VAL A 202 -1.18 12.33 10.44
C VAL A 202 -2.16 12.18 11.61
N GLY A 203 -1.82 12.75 12.75
CA GLY A 203 -2.69 12.72 13.91
C GLY A 203 -3.99 13.48 13.64
N ASN A 204 -5.14 12.92 14.05
CA ASN A 204 -6.46 13.55 13.88
C ASN A 204 -6.56 14.97 14.47
N GLN A 205 -5.70 15.31 15.45
CA GLN A 205 -5.66 16.62 16.11
C GLN A 205 -4.80 17.66 15.36
N GLU A 206 -3.94 17.23 14.44
CA GLU A 206 -3.14 18.15 13.64
C GLU A 206 -4.04 18.94 12.69
N SER A 207 -3.86 20.25 12.60
CA SER A 207 -4.72 21.16 11.84
C SER A 207 -4.91 20.76 10.36
N LYS A 208 -3.84 20.26 9.72
CA LYS A 208 -3.89 19.74 8.34
C LYS A 208 -4.82 18.53 8.16
N CYS A 209 -5.20 17.84 9.24
CA CYS A 209 -6.14 16.73 9.26
C CYS A 209 -7.49 17.11 9.87
N SER A 210 -7.51 17.74 11.06
CA SER A 210 -8.74 18.11 11.77
C SER A 210 -9.63 19.05 10.96
N ASN A 211 -9.05 19.89 10.10
CA ASN A 211 -9.80 20.78 9.20
C ASN A 211 -10.35 20.07 7.94
N SER A 212 -9.98 18.82 7.71
CA SER A 212 -10.36 18.03 6.52
C SER A 212 -11.35 16.91 6.86
N ILE A 213 -11.16 16.22 8.00
CA ILE A 213 -12.04 15.12 8.41
C ILE A 213 -13.33 15.63 9.02
N THR A 214 -14.41 14.88 8.81
CA THR A 214 -15.73 15.11 9.42
C THR A 214 -15.99 14.09 10.53
N ASN A 215 -15.27 12.97 10.54
CA ASN A 215 -15.43 11.92 11.54
C ASN A 215 -14.09 11.22 11.86
N LYS A 216 -13.52 11.51 13.03
CA LYS A 216 -12.24 10.96 13.51
C LYS A 216 -12.22 9.45 13.72
N THR A 217 -13.37 8.80 13.87
CA THR A 217 -13.48 7.36 14.05
C THR A 217 -13.31 6.66 12.72
N THR A 218 -14.07 7.08 11.70
CA THR A 218 -14.14 6.42 10.40
C THR A 218 -13.11 6.91 9.39
N GLN A 219 -12.54 8.09 9.62
CA GLN A 219 -11.58 8.75 8.73
C GLN A 219 -10.27 9.01 9.46
N PHE A 220 -9.18 8.99 8.71
CA PHE A 220 -7.86 9.43 9.14
C PHE A 220 -7.15 10.16 8.00
N CYS A 221 -6.03 10.81 8.30
CA CYS A 221 -5.26 11.48 7.27
C CYS A 221 -3.85 10.90 7.13
N ALA A 222 -3.30 11.06 5.93
CA ALA A 222 -1.89 10.84 5.66
C ALA A 222 -1.35 11.96 4.76
N ALA A 223 -0.08 12.28 4.89
CA ALA A 223 0.56 13.32 4.09
C ALA A 223 2.05 13.01 3.87
N VAL A 224 2.62 13.56 2.80
CA VAL A 224 4.08 13.52 2.59
C VAL A 224 4.78 14.41 3.61
N ASN A 225 5.85 13.90 4.21
CA ASN A 225 6.69 14.64 5.15
C ASN A 225 7.36 15.83 4.44
N GLY A 226 7.26 17.04 5.00
CA GLY A 226 7.69 18.29 4.35
C GLY A 226 6.68 18.92 3.38
N GLY A 227 5.52 18.28 3.17
CA GLY A 227 4.43 18.75 2.32
C GLY A 227 4.72 18.70 0.82
N GLY A 228 3.78 19.20 0.02
CA GLY A 228 4.02 19.53 -1.38
C GLY A 228 3.51 18.52 -2.41
N LYS A 229 3.20 17.25 -2.05
CA LYS A 229 2.49 16.23 -2.89
C LYS A 229 1.68 15.22 -2.03
N ASP A 230 0.55 14.68 -2.51
CA ASP A 230 -0.39 13.75 -1.83
C ASP A 230 -1.15 12.92 -2.90
N THR A 231 -1.95 11.91 -2.50
CA THR A 231 -2.87 11.18 -3.39
C THR A 231 -3.84 12.10 -4.11
N CYS A 232 -4.22 11.71 -5.32
CA CYS A 232 -4.79 12.62 -6.30
C CYS A 232 -6.02 12.05 -7.02
N GLN A 233 -6.60 12.86 -7.91
CA GLN A 233 -7.77 12.47 -8.72
C GLN A 233 -7.48 11.18 -9.49
N GLY A 234 -8.33 10.15 -9.36
CA GLY A 234 -8.13 8.84 -10.00
C GLY A 234 -7.44 7.80 -9.11
N ASP A 235 -6.84 8.18 -7.98
CA ASP A 235 -6.41 7.24 -6.94
C ASP A 235 -7.57 6.85 -5.99
N SER A 236 -8.70 7.57 -6.07
CA SER A 236 -9.93 7.32 -5.30
C SER A 236 -10.32 5.85 -5.31
N GLY A 237 -10.65 5.30 -4.14
CA GLY A 237 -10.95 3.88 -3.96
C GLY A 237 -9.73 2.96 -3.92
N GLY A 238 -8.55 3.45 -4.30
CA GLY A 238 -7.29 2.70 -4.21
C GLY A 238 -6.82 2.46 -2.77
N PRO A 239 -5.91 1.50 -2.56
CA PRO A 239 -5.46 1.13 -1.24
C PRO A 239 -4.35 2.06 -0.71
N LEU A 240 -4.45 2.40 0.58
CA LEU A 240 -3.34 2.91 1.38
C LEU A 240 -2.88 1.82 2.34
N MET A 241 -1.61 1.44 2.24
CA MET A 241 -1.10 0.19 2.82
C MET A 241 0.01 0.44 3.81
N TYR A 242 0.25 -0.52 4.70
CA TYR A 242 1.44 -0.62 5.53
C TYR A 242 2.06 -2.00 5.38
N TYR A 243 3.36 -2.09 5.66
CA TYR A 243 4.07 -3.36 5.65
C TYR A 243 4.28 -3.85 7.08
N SER A 244 4.05 -5.13 7.31
CA SER A 244 4.40 -5.79 8.57
C SER A 244 5.68 -6.60 8.40
N ASP A 245 6.74 -6.19 9.09
CA ASP A 245 7.99 -6.96 9.13
C ASP A 245 7.83 -8.31 9.84
N ILE A 246 6.84 -8.43 10.73
CA ILE A 246 6.57 -9.67 11.49
C ILE A 246 6.01 -10.76 10.56
N TYR A 247 5.06 -10.38 9.69
CA TYR A 247 4.38 -11.32 8.81
C TYR A 247 4.94 -11.34 7.40
N GLU A 248 5.85 -10.41 7.08
CA GLU A 248 6.36 -10.13 5.73
C GLU A 248 5.23 -9.94 4.70
N GLN A 249 4.23 -9.15 5.09
CA GLN A 249 2.99 -8.96 4.36
C GLN A 249 2.61 -7.47 4.27
N TRP A 250 2.09 -7.08 3.12
CA TRP A 250 1.38 -5.82 2.93
C TRP A 250 -0.07 -5.92 3.39
N MET A 251 -0.53 -4.89 4.09
CA MET A 251 -1.84 -4.84 4.73
C MET A 251 -2.54 -3.52 4.41
N LEU A 252 -3.86 -3.58 4.30
CA LEU A 252 -4.68 -2.42 3.96
C LEU A 252 -4.97 -1.54 5.20
N ALA A 253 -4.31 -0.39 5.32
CA ALA A 253 -4.63 0.58 6.37
C ALA A 253 -5.91 1.37 6.07
N GLY A 254 -6.09 1.77 4.81
CA GLY A 254 -7.19 2.62 4.43
C GLY A 254 -7.52 2.61 2.94
N ILE A 255 -8.63 3.26 2.60
CA ILE A 255 -9.10 3.45 1.22
C ILE A 255 -9.01 4.94 0.90
N THR A 256 -8.40 5.30 -0.22
CA THR A 256 -8.32 6.69 -0.69
C THR A 256 -9.73 7.25 -0.90
N SER A 257 -10.11 8.27 -0.13
CA SER A 257 -11.48 8.81 -0.13
C SER A 257 -11.54 10.19 -0.79
N PHE A 258 -10.98 11.22 -0.17
CA PHE A 258 -10.95 12.57 -0.74
C PHE A 258 -9.76 13.39 -0.26
N GLY A 259 -9.49 14.51 -0.92
CA GLY A 259 -8.45 15.45 -0.54
C GLY A 259 -8.70 16.84 -1.13
N LYS A 260 -8.24 17.88 -0.44
CA LYS A 260 -8.31 19.27 -0.93
C LYS A 260 -7.06 19.59 -1.72
N GLY A 261 -7.14 19.44 -3.04
CA GLY A 261 -6.05 19.69 -3.96
C GLY A 261 -5.04 18.55 -3.96
N CYS A 262 -4.47 18.30 -5.13
CA CYS A 262 -3.40 17.34 -5.32
C CYS A 262 -2.13 17.81 -4.60
N GLY A 263 -1.93 17.35 -3.37
CA GLY A 263 -0.63 17.53 -2.74
C GLY A 263 -0.31 18.92 -2.21
N LEU A 264 -1.32 19.71 -1.88
CA LEU A 264 -1.08 20.97 -1.19
C LEU A 264 -0.50 20.67 0.19
N SER A 265 0.65 21.27 0.54
CA SER A 265 1.34 21.07 1.83
C SER A 265 0.47 21.36 3.07
N ILE A 266 -0.63 22.11 2.88
CA ILE A 266 -1.56 22.54 3.93
C ILE A 266 -2.71 21.55 4.19
N HIS A 267 -2.95 20.58 3.31
CA HIS A 267 -4.04 19.61 3.44
C HIS A 267 -3.51 18.19 3.34
N ALA A 268 -3.79 17.39 4.37
CA ALA A 268 -3.55 15.95 4.32
C ALA A 268 -4.71 15.25 3.60
N GLY A 269 -4.41 14.18 2.88
CA GLY A 269 -5.38 13.34 2.19
C GLY A 269 -6.17 12.56 3.22
N VAL A 270 -7.46 12.39 2.96
CA VAL A 270 -8.39 11.71 3.86
C VAL A 270 -8.69 10.31 3.32
N TYR A 271 -8.60 9.34 4.23
CA TYR A 271 -8.76 7.93 3.93
C TYR A 271 -9.82 7.32 4.85
N THR A 272 -10.59 6.37 4.33
CA THR A 272 -11.48 5.53 5.14
C THR A 272 -10.65 4.54 5.96
N ARG A 273 -10.90 4.46 7.27
CA ARG A 273 -10.14 3.64 8.21
C ARG A 273 -10.62 2.17 8.17
N VAL A 274 -9.90 1.30 7.46
CA VAL A 274 -10.40 -0.06 7.12
C VAL A 274 -10.60 -0.96 8.34
N ASN A 275 -9.78 -0.81 9.38
CA ASN A 275 -9.92 -1.57 10.63
C ASN A 275 -11.25 -1.34 11.37
N MET A 276 -12.02 -0.29 11.02
CA MET A 276 -13.35 -0.03 11.57
C MET A 276 -14.46 -0.80 10.85
N TYR A 277 -14.17 -1.43 9.71
CA TYR A 277 -15.17 -2.07 8.85
C TYR A 277 -14.92 -3.57 8.66
N ILE A 278 -14.01 -4.19 9.40
CA ILE A 278 -13.69 -5.61 9.23
C ILE A 278 -14.94 -6.48 9.37
N ASP A 279 -15.76 -6.25 10.40
CA ASP A 279 -17.01 -6.99 10.61
C ASP A 279 -17.98 -6.84 9.43
N TRP A 280 -18.10 -5.62 8.89
CA TRP A 280 -18.95 -5.35 7.72
C TRP A 280 -18.40 -6.04 6.47
N ILE A 281 -17.08 -6.00 6.23
CA ILE A 281 -16.43 -6.69 5.12
C ILE A 281 -16.67 -8.21 5.23
N GLN A 282 -16.48 -8.79 6.42
CA GLN A 282 -16.73 -10.20 6.71
C GLN A 282 -18.18 -10.60 6.47
N SER A 283 -19.14 -9.75 6.84
CA SER A 283 -20.57 -10.03 6.62
C SER A 283 -20.96 -10.16 5.15
N ILE A 284 -20.16 -9.59 4.23
CA ILE A 284 -20.41 -9.62 2.78
C ILE A 284 -19.56 -10.69 2.07
N VAL A 285 -18.26 -10.73 2.37
CA VAL A 285 -17.30 -11.61 1.67
C VAL A 285 -17.32 -13.04 2.24
N GLY A 286 -17.76 -13.20 3.49
CA GLY A 286 -17.67 -14.45 4.25
C GLY A 286 -16.27 -14.69 4.83
N ASN A 287 -16.20 -15.44 5.92
CA ASN A 287 -14.95 -15.70 6.65
C ASN A 287 -13.91 -16.46 5.82
N ASP A 288 -14.34 -17.37 4.95
CA ASP A 288 -13.43 -18.18 4.12
C ASP A 288 -12.88 -17.41 2.91
N GLY A 289 -13.43 -16.23 2.61
CA GLY A 289 -13.04 -15.39 1.49
C GLY A 289 -11.97 -14.35 1.82
N ILE A 290 -11.91 -13.92 3.08
CA ILE A 290 -10.98 -12.89 3.55
C ILE A 290 -9.71 -13.55 4.07
N VAL A 291 -8.58 -12.89 3.87
CA VAL A 291 -7.31 -13.31 4.45
C VAL A 291 -6.82 -12.19 5.36
N MET A 292 -6.86 -12.45 6.67
CA MET A 292 -6.29 -11.54 7.65
C MET A 292 -4.77 -11.73 7.68
N ALA A 293 -4.07 -10.65 8.00
CA ALA A 293 -2.65 -10.70 8.28
C ALA A 293 -2.28 -11.79 9.31
N GLY A 294 -1.25 -12.59 9.00
CA GLY A 294 -0.77 -13.65 9.90
C GLY A 294 -1.61 -14.92 9.97
N GLU A 295 -2.71 -15.04 9.21
CA GLU A 295 -3.41 -16.31 9.05
C GLU A 295 -2.62 -17.23 8.12
N ASN A 296 -2.03 -18.29 8.68
CA ASN A 296 -1.48 -19.38 7.87
C ASN A 296 -2.63 -20.30 7.45
N THR A 297 -2.81 -20.54 6.15
CA THR A 297 -3.82 -21.47 5.58
C THR A 297 -3.61 -22.94 5.97
N ALA A 298 -2.67 -23.26 6.85
CA ALA A 298 -2.36 -24.60 7.31
C ALA A 298 -3.34 -25.15 8.38
N THR A 299 -4.31 -24.36 8.85
CA THR A 299 -5.18 -24.74 9.99
C THR A 299 -6.51 -25.40 9.62
N PHE A 300 -6.83 -25.63 8.34
CA PHE A 300 -8.08 -26.30 7.93
C PHE A 300 -7.96 -27.79 7.60
N SER A 301 -6.85 -28.46 7.96
CA SER A 301 -6.80 -29.93 7.96
C SER A 301 -6.62 -30.47 9.37
N THR A 302 -7.59 -31.26 9.80
CA THR A 302 -7.66 -32.08 11.02
C THR A 302 -6.31 -32.70 11.45
N MET A 303 -5.95 -32.53 12.73
CA MET A 303 -4.81 -33.20 13.38
C MET A 303 -4.98 -34.73 13.44
N PRO A 304 -3.89 -35.51 13.51
CA PRO A 304 -3.39 -35.91 14.83
C PRO A 304 -1.86 -35.86 15.03
N ASN A 305 -1.50 -35.49 16.26
CA ASN A 305 -0.36 -35.89 17.09
C ASN A 305 1.08 -35.69 16.59
N GLY A 306 1.70 -34.63 17.12
CA GLY A 306 2.90 -34.72 17.98
C GLY A 306 4.23 -35.07 17.32
N LEU A 307 5.13 -34.07 17.21
CA LEU A 307 6.48 -34.11 17.79
C LEU A 307 7.13 -32.72 17.65
N THR A 308 7.64 -32.18 18.75
CA THR A 308 8.46 -30.98 18.80
C THR A 308 9.91 -31.29 18.49
N THR A 309 10.53 -30.55 17.57
CA THR A 309 11.99 -30.44 17.51
C THR A 309 12.40 -28.99 17.33
N SER A 310 13.10 -28.46 18.33
CA SER A 310 13.86 -27.21 18.29
C SER A 310 15.12 -27.39 17.44
N SER A 311 15.39 -26.45 16.54
CA SER A 311 16.71 -26.28 15.95
C SER A 311 17.13 -24.82 16.10
N GLU A 312 18.10 -24.59 16.98
CA GLU A 312 18.96 -23.42 16.96
C GLU A 312 19.76 -23.39 15.64
N SER A 313 19.88 -22.22 15.03
CA SER A 313 20.92 -21.96 14.04
C SER A 313 21.61 -20.63 14.35
N THR A 314 22.91 -20.75 14.58
CA THR A 314 23.88 -19.69 14.82
C THR A 314 24.53 -19.20 13.53
N MET A 315 24.97 -17.94 13.56
CA MET A 315 25.92 -17.26 12.66
C MET A 315 25.36 -16.84 11.28
N SER A 316 25.69 -15.67 10.71
CA SER A 316 26.96 -14.96 10.73
C SER A 316 26.77 -13.49 10.31
N SER A 317 27.41 -12.60 11.08
CA SER A 317 27.63 -11.19 10.81
C SER A 317 28.65 -10.97 9.67
N ILE A 318 28.23 -10.40 8.54
CA ILE A 318 29.13 -10.01 7.43
C ILE A 318 28.94 -8.52 7.06
N SER A 319 28.99 -7.60 8.05
CA SER A 319 29.04 -6.16 7.71
C SER A 319 29.95 -5.30 8.59
N THR A 320 30.67 -5.89 9.53
CA THR A 320 31.63 -5.15 10.38
C THR A 320 33.10 -5.42 10.07
N MET A 321 33.42 -6.42 9.22
CA MET A 321 34.81 -6.79 8.93
C MET A 321 35.48 -6.00 7.78
N PHE A 322 34.71 -5.20 7.02
CA PHE A 322 35.26 -4.33 5.98
C PHE A 322 35.64 -2.92 6.47
N CYS A 323 35.19 -2.52 7.66
CA CYS A 323 35.49 -1.18 8.19
C CYS A 323 36.73 -1.17 9.12
N ILE A 324 37.01 -2.31 9.77
CA ILE A 324 38.15 -2.43 10.71
C ILE A 324 39.47 -2.65 9.96
N THR A 325 39.47 -3.36 8.84
CA THR A 325 40.68 -3.60 8.04
C THR A 325 41.23 -2.33 7.40
N THR A 326 40.38 -1.36 7.04
CA THR A 326 40.84 -0.06 6.53
C THR A 326 41.40 0.84 7.64
N LEU A 327 40.87 0.77 8.86
CA LEU A 327 41.37 1.56 9.99
C LEU A 327 42.72 1.05 10.51
N VAL A 328 42.93 -0.26 10.53
CA VAL A 328 44.20 -0.87 10.96
C VAL A 328 45.32 -0.60 9.94
N PHE A 329 45.02 -0.64 8.64
CA PHE A 329 45.99 -0.27 7.60
C PHE A 329 46.39 1.22 7.68
N LEU A 330 45.48 2.11 8.07
CA LEU A 330 45.74 3.55 8.24
C LEU A 330 46.51 3.88 9.53
N LEU A 331 46.39 3.05 10.58
CA LEU A 331 47.15 3.19 11.82
C LEU A 331 48.59 2.69 11.67
N ILE A 332 48.82 1.62 10.91
CA ILE A 332 50.18 1.09 10.64
C ILE A 332 51.00 2.05 9.76
N MET A 333 50.35 2.77 8.83
CA MET A 333 50.99 3.80 8.01
C MET A 333 51.31 5.12 8.75
N ARG A 334 51.03 5.22 10.06
CA ARG A 334 51.44 6.35 10.90
C ARG A 334 52.69 6.07 11.75
N SER A 335 53.22 4.85 11.70
CA SER A 335 54.40 4.42 12.48
C SER A 335 55.68 4.30 11.64
N PHE A 336 55.67 4.76 10.39
CA PHE A 336 56.85 4.99 9.55
C PHE A 336 56.77 6.39 8.93
#